data_AF-A0A9E5PDH5-F1
#
_entry.id   AF-A0A9E5PDH5-F1
#
_cell.length_a   1.000
_cell.length_b   1.000
_cell.length_c   1.000
_cell.angle_alpha   90.00
_cell.angle_beta   90.00
_cell.angle_gamma   90.00
#
_symmetry.space_group_name_H-M   'P 1'
#
loop_
_entity.id
_entity.type
_entity.pdbx_description
1 polymer ?
#
loop_
_entity_poly.entity_id
_entity_poly.type
_entity_poly.pdbx_seq_one_letter_code
_entity_poly.pdbx_strand_id
1 'polypeptide(L)'
;MLRLETRHPRVALGELRALIPAAELALVEAADLEAVRRRAEEHALTHRCSPTGVTLRLPKQQDLDEVASYFRGTQLHSIRLEPVGLEEIFAEIVGNAQ
;
A
#
# COMPACT_ATOMS: atom_id res chain seq x y z
N MET A 1 9.55 39.41 -22.40
CA MET A 1 8.40 38.54 -22.07
C MET A 1 8.94 37.12 -21.91
N LEU A 2 9.20 36.66 -20.67
CA LEU A 2 9.68 35.29 -20.45
C LEU A 2 8.49 34.32 -20.54
N ARG A 3 8.54 33.38 -21.49
CA ARG A 3 7.66 32.21 -21.54
C ARG A 3 8.36 31.07 -20.81
N LEU A 4 7.80 30.64 -19.69
CA LEU A 4 8.16 29.37 -19.06
C LEU A 4 7.47 28.26 -19.85
N GLU A 5 8.18 27.65 -20.79
CA GLU A 5 7.73 26.40 -21.41
C GLU A 5 8.01 25.24 -20.45
N THR A 6 7.04 24.90 -19.61
CA THR A 6 7.11 23.70 -18.79
C THR A 6 6.87 22.47 -19.67
N ARG A 7 7.94 21.94 -20.27
CA ARG A 7 7.95 20.60 -20.88
C ARG A 7 8.03 19.54 -19.78
N HIS A 8 6.96 19.38 -19.00
CA HIS A 8 6.83 18.20 -18.15
C HIS A 8 6.14 17.09 -18.95
N PRO A 9 6.70 15.87 -18.99
CA PRO A 9 6.00 14.74 -19.59
C PRO A 9 4.68 14.53 -18.83
N ARG A 10 3.58 14.44 -19.57
CA ARG A 10 2.27 14.06 -19.00
C ARG A 10 2.26 12.55 -18.89
N VAL A 11 2.36 12.03 -17.67
CA VAL A 11 2.15 10.60 -17.39
C VAL A 11 0.73 10.44 -16.87
N ALA A 12 -0.04 9.51 -17.43
CA ALA A 12 -1.40 9.25 -16.96
C ALA A 12 -1.36 8.48 -15.63
N LEU A 13 -2.37 8.73 -14.77
CA LEU A 13 -2.47 8.06 -13.47
C LEU A 13 -2.52 6.52 -13.60
N GLY A 14 -3.15 6.00 -14.65
CA GLY A 14 -3.20 4.57 -14.93
C GLY A 14 -1.81 3.96 -15.20
N GLU A 15 -0.94 4.70 -15.88
CA GLU A 15 0.42 4.26 -16.17
C GLU A 15 1.27 4.25 -14.88
N LEU A 16 1.10 5.27 -14.03
CA LEU A 16 1.77 5.30 -12.75
C LEU A 16 1.30 4.18 -11.81
N ARG A 17 0.00 3.85 -11.83
CA ARG A 17 -0.55 2.76 -11.01
C ARG A 17 -0.02 1.40 -11.43
N ALA A 18 0.33 1.22 -12.71
CA ALA A 18 0.95 -0.01 -13.20
C ALA A 18 2.36 -0.25 -12.66
N LEU A 19 3.02 0.77 -12.09
CA LEU A 19 4.30 0.62 -11.41
C LEU A 19 4.17 -0.02 -10.02
N ILE A 20 2.95 -0.07 -9.47
CA ILE A 20 2.70 -0.65 -8.15
C ILE A 20 2.25 -2.10 -8.35
N PRO A 21 2.98 -3.09 -7.83
CA PRO A 21 2.59 -4.50 -7.91
C PRO A 21 1.50 -4.83 -6.88
N ALA A 22 0.39 -4.09 -6.93
CA ALA A 22 -0.77 -4.26 -6.07
C ALA A 22 -2.05 -3.87 -6.81
N ALA A 23 -3.10 -4.67 -6.66
CA ALA A 23 -4.43 -4.32 -7.12
C ALA A 23 -5.19 -3.50 -6.07
N GLU A 24 -4.90 -3.74 -4.79
CA GLU A 24 -5.59 -3.17 -3.65
C GLU A 24 -4.62 -3.06 -2.45
N LEU A 25 -4.96 -2.21 -1.50
CA LEU A 25 -4.22 -2.02 -0.26
C LEU A 25 -5.09 -2.45 0.91
N ALA A 26 -4.49 -3.12 1.88
CA ALA A 26 -5.10 -3.32 3.18
C ALA A 26 -4.40 -2.46 4.23
N LEU A 27 -5.12 -1.51 4.81
CA LEU A 27 -4.64 -0.69 5.92
C LEU A 27 -5.07 -1.37 7.22
N VAL A 28 -4.10 -1.87 7.97
CA VAL A 28 -4.31 -2.61 9.22
C VAL A 28 -3.82 -1.78 10.39
N GLU A 29 -4.71 -1.49 11.33
CA GLU A 29 -4.35 -0.86 12.60
C GLU A 29 -4.42 -1.90 13.71
N ALA A 30 -3.39 -1.96 14.56
CA ALA A 30 -3.30 -2.92 15.65
C ALA A 30 -2.45 -2.36 16.79
N ALA A 31 -2.64 -2.90 18.01
CA ALA A 31 -1.78 -2.58 19.14
C ALA A 31 -0.38 -3.19 18.99
N ASP A 32 -0.30 -4.37 18.38
CA ASP A 32 0.96 -5.09 18.12
C ASP A 32 1.26 -5.10 16.61
N LEU A 33 1.94 -4.05 16.15
CA LEU A 33 2.34 -3.90 14.75
C LEU A 33 3.35 -4.96 14.32
N GLU A 34 4.17 -5.47 15.25
CA GLU A 34 5.13 -6.53 14.97
C GLU A 34 4.45 -7.88 14.70
N ALA A 35 3.38 -8.19 15.43
CA ALA A 35 2.56 -9.36 15.12
C ALA A 35 1.92 -9.25 13.73
N VAL A 36 1.42 -8.07 13.34
CA VAL A 36 0.87 -7.82 11.99
C VAL A 36 1.96 -7.98 10.93
N ARG A 37 3.15 -7.40 11.15
CA ARG A 37 4.30 -7.53 10.25
C ARG A 37 4.70 -8.99 10.02
N ARG A 38 4.83 -9.76 11.11
CA ARG A 38 5.16 -11.19 11.02
C ARG A 38 4.11 -11.97 10.24
N ARG A 39 2.82 -11.71 10.45
CA ARG A 39 1.75 -12.34 9.67
C ARG A 39 1.82 -11.98 8.20
N ALA A 40 2.10 -10.72 7.87
CA ALA A 40 2.29 -10.29 6.48
C ALA A 40 3.46 -11.05 5.82
N GLU A 41 4.57 -11.21 6.54
CA GLU A 41 5.75 -11.96 6.07
C GLU A 41 5.47 -13.45 5.89
N GLU A 42 4.76 -14.09 6.82
CA GLU A 42 4.31 -15.49 6.71
C GLU A 42 3.48 -15.74 5.45
N HIS A 43 2.73 -14.73 5.01
CA HIS A 43 1.90 -14.76 3.80
C HIS A 43 2.58 -14.13 2.56
N ALA A 44 3.87 -13.81 2.65
CA ALA A 44 4.66 -13.17 1.59
C ALA A 44 4.03 -11.87 1.03
N LEU A 45 3.33 -11.13 1.88
CA LEU A 45 2.71 -9.85 1.53
C LEU A 45 3.73 -8.71 1.67
N THR A 46 3.91 -7.94 0.60
CA THR A 46 4.67 -6.70 0.67
C THR A 46 3.95 -5.72 1.58
N HIS A 47 4.67 -5.15 2.54
CA HIS A 47 4.08 -4.29 3.56
C HIS A 47 4.94 -3.06 3.81
N ARG A 48 4.32 -2.02 4.36
CA ARG A 48 4.95 -0.78 4.80
C ARG A 48 4.37 -0.40 6.17
N CYS A 49 5.25 -0.19 7.14
CA CYS A 49 4.84 0.23 8.47
C CYS A 49 4.70 1.75 8.55
N SER A 50 3.71 2.21 9.30
CA SER A 50 3.56 3.59 9.76
C SER A 50 3.45 3.60 11.29
N PRO A 51 3.52 4.77 11.95
CA PRO A 51 3.38 4.85 13.41
C PRO A 51 2.05 4.29 13.95
N THR A 52 1.02 4.24 13.11
CA THR A 52 -0.35 3.88 13.52
C THR A 52 -0.83 2.55 12.95
N GLY A 53 -0.09 1.94 12.01
CA GLY A 53 -0.55 0.74 11.32
C GLY A 53 0.43 0.16 10.34
N VAL A 54 -0.05 -0.83 9.59
CA VAL A 54 0.67 -1.50 8.51
C VAL A 54 -0.18 -1.45 7.25
N THR A 55 0.38 -0.92 6.17
CA THR A 55 -0.22 -0.99 4.84
C THR A 55 0.32 -2.21 4.10
N LEU A 56 -0.57 -3.07 3.62
CA LEU A 56 -0.23 -4.26 2.85
C LEU A 56 -0.60 -4.06 1.39
N ARG A 57 0.24 -4.57 0.49
CA ARG A 57 -0.07 -4.65 -0.94
C ARG A 57 -0.70 -6.00 -1.24
N LEU A 58 -1.94 -5.97 -1.72
CA LEU A 58 -2.65 -7.16 -2.15
C LEU A 58 -2.47 -7.32 -3.68
N PRO A 59 -1.96 -8.47 -4.16
CA PRO A 59 -1.68 -8.66 -5.59
C PRO A 59 -2.95 -8.78 -6.44
N LYS A 60 -4.08 -9.05 -5.80
CA LYS A 60 -5.43 -9.12 -6.39
C LYS A 60 -6.41 -8.48 -5.41
N GLN A 61 -7.59 -8.09 -5.90
CA GLN A 61 -8.68 -7.71 -5.01
C GLN A 61 -9.10 -8.92 -4.17
N GLN A 62 -9.35 -8.68 -2.89
CA GLN A 62 -9.73 -9.73 -1.95
C GLN A 62 -10.84 -9.22 -1.06
N ASP A 63 -11.71 -10.13 -0.62
CA ASP A 63 -12.73 -9.77 0.36
C ASP A 63 -12.11 -9.48 1.73
N LEU A 64 -12.76 -8.62 2.50
CA LEU A 64 -12.29 -8.24 3.84
C LEU A 64 -12.08 -9.47 4.74
N ASP A 65 -12.93 -10.48 4.64
CA ASP A 65 -12.83 -11.72 5.40
C ASP A 65 -11.60 -12.56 5.01
N GLU A 66 -11.24 -12.57 3.72
CA GLU A 66 -10.00 -13.23 3.26
C GLU A 66 -8.78 -12.54 3.85
N VAL A 67 -8.75 -11.21 3.81
CA VAL A 67 -7.65 -10.41 4.36
C VAL A 67 -7.56 -10.57 5.88
N ALA A 68 -8.69 -10.52 6.58
CA ALA A 68 -8.75 -10.72 8.03
C ALA A 68 -8.26 -12.13 8.43
N SER A 69 -8.42 -13.13 7.56
CA SER A 69 -7.99 -14.50 7.83
C SER A 69 -6.46 -14.63 8.00
N TYR A 70 -5.66 -13.77 7.37
CA TYR A 70 -4.19 -13.72 7.54
C TYR A 70 -3.78 -13.36 8.97
N PHE A 71 -4.66 -12.69 9.72
CA PHE A 71 -4.37 -12.15 11.04
C PHE A 71 -5.05 -12.92 12.17
N ARG A 72 -5.42 -14.19 11.94
CA ARG A 72 -6.00 -15.03 12.99
C ARG A 72 -5.07 -15.11 14.21
N GLY A 73 -5.62 -14.81 15.37
CA GLY A 73 -4.89 -14.77 16.63
C GLY A 73 -4.12 -13.47 16.89
N THR A 74 -4.20 -12.49 16.00
CA THR A 74 -3.68 -11.14 16.21
C THR A 74 -4.84 -10.20 16.58
N GLN A 75 -4.64 -9.35 17.60
CA GLN A 75 -5.65 -8.38 17.99
C GLN A 75 -5.55 -7.13 17.12
N LEU A 76 -6.50 -7.00 16.17
CA LEU A 76 -6.61 -5.85 15.28
C LEU A 76 -7.60 -4.83 15.85
N HIS A 77 -7.33 -3.55 15.57
CA HIS A 77 -8.27 -2.46 15.81
C HIS A 77 -9.16 -2.22 14.59
N SER A 78 -8.57 -2.21 13.39
CA SER A 78 -9.30 -2.02 12.14
C SER A 78 -8.56 -2.63 10.94
N ILE A 79 -9.32 -3.02 9.92
CA ILE A 79 -8.82 -3.30 8.57
C ILE A 79 -9.68 -2.49 7.60
N ARG A 80 -9.04 -1.76 6.68
CA ARG A 80 -9.70 -1.08 5.55
C ARG A 80 -9.08 -1.52 4.24
N LEU A 81 -9.92 -1.74 3.23
CA LEU A 81 -9.49 -2.04 1.87
C LEU A 81 -9.67 -0.80 1.00
N GLU A 82 -8.60 -0.41 0.30
CA GLU A 82 -8.59 0.79 -0.51
C GLU A 82 -7.87 0.53 -1.85
N PRO A 83 -8.33 1.15 -2.96
CA PRO A 83 -7.61 1.07 -4.22
C PRO A 83 -6.23 1.76 -4.09
N VAL A 84 -5.27 1.35 -4.91
CA VAL A 84 -3.96 2.00 -4.96
C VAL A 84 -4.13 3.48 -5.33
N GLY A 85 -3.78 4.35 -4.39
CA GLY A 85 -3.91 5.79 -4.48
C GLY A 85 -2.64 6.50 -4.97
N LEU A 86 -2.75 7.82 -5.09
CA LEU A 86 -1.62 8.69 -5.45
C LEU A 86 -0.50 8.66 -4.41
N GLU A 87 -0.84 8.51 -3.13
CA GLU A 87 0.14 8.47 -2.05
C GLU A 87 1.08 7.27 -2.19
N GLU A 88 0.55 6.09 -2.49
CA GLU A 88 1.35 4.89 -2.72
C GLU A 88 2.20 4.97 -3.98
N ILE A 89 1.62 5.55 -5.04
CA ILE A 89 2.35 5.80 -6.29
C ILE A 89 3.54 6.73 -6.02
N PHE A 90 3.31 7.82 -5.30
CA PHE A 90 4.36 8.78 -4.97
C PHE A 90 5.41 8.16 -4.04
N ALA A 91 4.98 7.40 -3.03
CA ALA A 91 5.88 6.72 -2.11
C ALA A 91 6.78 5.69 -2.82
N GLU A 92 6.26 4.96 -3.81
CA GLU A 92 7.08 4.05 -4.63
C GLU A 92 8.08 4.81 -5.49
N ILE A 93 7.64 5.87 -6.17
CA ILE A 93 8.49 6.62 -7.11
C ILE A 93 9.61 7.36 -6.36
N VAL A 94 9.29 7.99 -5.24
CA VAL A 94 10.27 8.74 -4.43
C VAL A 94 11.09 7.80 -3.55
N GLY A 95 10.50 6.72 -3.04
CA GLY A 95 11.19 5.70 -2.25
C GLY A 95 12.23 4.91 -3.05
N ASN A 96 12.01 4.70 -4.36
CA ASN A 96 12.97 4.08 -5.27
C ASN A 96 14.03 5.05 -5.83
N ALA A 97 14.08 6.30 -5.35
CA ALA A 97 15.07 7.30 -5.78
C ALA A 97 16.39 7.27 -4.98
N GLN A 98 16.70 6.16 -4.29
CA GLN A 98 17.96 5.96 -3.56
C GLN A 98 18.88 4.96 -4.26
#